data_AF-A0AB34IIW0-F1
#
_entry.id   AF-A0AB34IIW0-F1
#
_cell.length_a   1.000
_cell.length_b   1.000
_cell.length_c   1.000
_cell.angle_alpha   90.00
_cell.angle_beta   90.00
_cell.angle_gamma   90.00
#
_symmetry.space_group_name_H-M   'P 1'
#
loop_
_entity.id
_entity.type
_entity.pdbx_description
1 polymer ?
#
loop_
_entity_poly.entity_id
_entity_poly.type
_entity_poly.pdbx_seq_one_letter_code
_entity_poly.pdbx_strand_id
1 'polypeptide(L)'
;MAADDAALMHCLALLHEKADEQRFVGLLLAARLVTLPSHLPLLFDAAIPFVRRLLLSPPPDDPSLPNPYRTLALTLLASFATDAGLHARPEFLACAAAAAAPFAGGRGTGAAEVSESAAVLRAVLAQPEGLAEAVRARLASSVLARAAKTGKIEAEAARAELLAAATVLARALGACRDARTFELLHALLSLLRAARRGEALPPASAAPLGKALFEGLAPLLGSRLPAAARSETLQAVAAGLHLCGPHWLVGNSPSLHADSPDAPDGAAGRLVALVVQLSSVELQMALYDQPGPTSAACEAALPACCQLLEEALFRLHADAEGEGEGGAGGEAWLEAMSDAQLISSNRAFHSAVKAALDYAEALRAEVAAIRQEDAPSAAHESEGMAHPLLLPIARFLSAWMAQPSAPDATQLYDRAISLLPFLRDATASVAAEAWVDHLRTHGRVPSNAEESARVPPATPVSDETMADLFTRLMPHDPEAQAAMAQWAQSNAAANGAGPS
;
A
#
# COMPACT_ATOMS: atom_id res chain seq x y z
N MET A 1 4.92 41.58 -29.97
CA MET A 1 4.92 42.56 -28.85
C MET A 1 3.75 43.52 -28.99
N ALA A 2 3.78 44.58 -29.81
CA ALA A 2 2.66 45.55 -29.83
C ALA A 2 1.27 44.97 -30.19
N ALA A 3 1.19 43.95 -31.05
CA ALA A 3 -0.07 43.30 -31.40
C ALA A 3 -0.61 42.38 -30.28
N ASP A 4 0.30 41.67 -29.59
CA ASP A 4 -0.06 40.75 -28.50
C ASP A 4 -0.51 41.54 -27.26
N ASP A 5 0.14 42.66 -26.98
CA ASP A 5 -0.24 43.57 -25.90
C ASP A 5 -1.61 44.21 -26.17
N ALA A 6 -1.90 44.59 -27.41
CA ALA A 6 -3.22 45.09 -27.80
C ALA A 6 -4.31 44.01 -27.64
N ALA A 7 -4.02 42.76 -28.02
CA ALA A 7 -4.93 41.63 -27.84
C ALA A 7 -5.16 41.32 -26.35
N LEU A 8 -4.12 41.40 -25.51
CA LEU A 8 -4.23 41.27 -24.06
C LEU A 8 -5.12 42.37 -23.47
N MET A 9 -4.89 43.63 -23.81
CA MET A 9 -5.71 44.74 -23.30
C MET A 9 -7.17 44.61 -23.72
N HIS A 10 -7.43 44.16 -24.94
CA HIS A 10 -8.79 43.86 -25.40
C HIS A 10 -9.41 42.70 -24.62
N CYS A 11 -8.66 41.62 -24.37
CA CYS A 11 -9.08 40.50 -23.55
C CYS A 11 -9.44 40.93 -22.12
N LEU A 12 -8.57 41.71 -21.49
CA LEU A 12 -8.80 42.23 -20.15
C LEU A 12 -10.05 43.13 -20.11
N ALA A 13 -10.26 43.99 -21.10
CA ALA A 13 -11.47 44.80 -21.18
C ALA A 13 -12.73 43.92 -21.19
N LEU A 14 -12.76 42.87 -22.04
CA LEU A 14 -13.88 41.93 -22.13
C LEU A 14 -14.12 41.16 -20.82
N LEU A 15 -13.07 40.79 -20.08
CA LEU A 15 -13.20 40.08 -18.80
C LEU A 15 -13.76 40.97 -17.66
N HIS A 16 -13.53 42.28 -17.73
CA HIS A 16 -14.06 43.25 -16.75
C HIS A 16 -15.49 43.70 -17.03
N GLU A 17 -16.03 43.40 -18.21
CA GLU A 17 -17.41 43.72 -18.56
C GLU A 17 -18.42 43.08 -17.60
N LYS A 18 -19.63 43.63 -17.56
CA LYS A 18 -20.71 43.11 -16.70
C LYS A 18 -21.45 41.93 -17.32
N ALA A 19 -21.54 41.89 -18.64
CA ALA A 19 -22.27 40.84 -19.36
C ALA A 19 -21.45 39.55 -19.42
N ASP A 20 -22.08 38.43 -19.03
CA ASP A 20 -21.41 37.11 -19.04
C ASP A 20 -21.01 36.67 -20.46
N GLU A 21 -21.74 37.10 -21.49
CA GLU A 21 -21.40 36.85 -22.90
C GLU A 21 -20.04 37.47 -23.27
N GLN A 22 -19.82 38.73 -22.88
CA GLN A 22 -18.56 39.42 -23.13
C GLN A 22 -17.40 38.79 -22.35
N ARG A 23 -17.64 38.42 -21.09
CA ARG A 23 -16.66 37.68 -20.28
C ARG A 23 -16.31 36.34 -20.88
N PHE A 24 -17.28 35.63 -21.43
CA PHE A 24 -17.06 34.34 -22.08
C PHE A 24 -16.20 34.49 -23.35
N VAL A 25 -16.49 35.49 -24.18
CA VAL A 25 -15.61 35.84 -25.32
C VAL A 25 -14.20 36.20 -24.83
N GLY A 26 -14.11 36.97 -23.74
CA GLY A 26 -12.85 37.27 -23.06
C GLY A 26 -12.09 36.01 -22.64
N LEU A 27 -12.74 35.01 -22.04
CA LEU A 27 -12.10 33.75 -21.66
C LEU A 27 -11.63 32.92 -22.87
N LEU A 28 -12.41 32.88 -23.95
CA LEU A 28 -11.98 32.20 -25.18
C LEU A 28 -10.73 32.86 -25.77
N LEU A 29 -10.64 34.19 -25.69
CA LEU A 29 -9.44 34.92 -26.08
C LEU A 29 -8.28 34.67 -25.10
N ALA A 30 -8.56 34.65 -23.79
CA ALA A 30 -7.58 34.31 -22.76
C ALA A 30 -6.98 32.92 -22.99
N ALA A 31 -7.79 31.91 -23.34
CA ALA A 31 -7.32 30.55 -23.63
C ALA A 31 -6.31 30.48 -24.80
N ARG A 32 -6.28 31.48 -25.69
CA ARG A 32 -5.23 31.60 -26.72
C ARG A 32 -3.99 32.33 -26.18
N LEU A 33 -4.20 33.34 -25.34
CA LEU A 33 -3.15 34.21 -24.81
C LEU A 33 -2.35 33.60 -23.64
N VAL A 34 -2.89 32.59 -22.95
CA VAL A 34 -2.21 31.87 -21.85
C VAL A 34 -0.93 31.13 -22.28
N THR A 35 -0.66 31.06 -23.58
CA THR A 35 0.61 30.55 -24.13
C THR A 35 1.81 31.45 -23.82
N LEU A 36 1.58 32.70 -23.43
CA LEU A 36 2.60 33.68 -23.08
C LEU A 36 2.72 33.82 -21.55
N PRO A 37 3.81 33.34 -20.92
CA PRO A 37 3.96 33.36 -19.46
C PRO A 37 3.82 34.76 -18.84
N SER A 38 4.31 35.80 -19.53
CA SER A 38 4.22 37.20 -19.09
C SER A 38 2.79 37.71 -18.91
N HIS A 39 1.80 37.07 -19.54
CA HIS A 39 0.40 37.49 -19.50
C HIS A 39 -0.39 36.76 -18.41
N LEU A 40 0.12 35.64 -17.90
CA LEU A 40 -0.62 34.78 -16.96
C LEU A 40 -1.09 35.52 -15.70
N PRO A 41 -0.28 36.37 -15.03
CA PRO A 41 -0.74 37.03 -13.81
C PRO A 41 -1.90 38.00 -14.04
N LEU A 42 -1.84 38.80 -15.11
CA LEU A 42 -2.90 39.75 -15.45
C LEU A 42 -4.18 39.04 -15.88
N LEU A 43 -4.06 37.99 -16.69
CA LEU A 43 -5.18 37.16 -17.09
C LEU A 43 -5.80 36.45 -15.91
N PHE A 44 -4.99 35.94 -14.98
CA PHE A 44 -5.47 35.28 -13.77
C PHE A 44 -6.32 36.22 -12.92
N ASP A 45 -5.83 37.43 -12.63
CA ASP A 45 -6.56 38.41 -11.82
C ASP A 45 -7.93 38.76 -12.41
N ALA A 46 -7.99 38.94 -13.73
CA ALA A 46 -9.22 39.27 -14.43
C ALA A 46 -10.17 38.06 -14.59
N ALA A 47 -9.63 36.87 -14.85
CA ALA A 47 -10.41 35.69 -15.22
C ALA A 47 -10.87 34.85 -14.04
N ILE A 48 -10.09 34.76 -12.95
CA ILE A 48 -10.29 33.77 -11.88
C ILE A 48 -11.69 33.82 -11.23
N PRO A 49 -12.33 34.99 -10.99
CA PRO A 49 -13.68 35.01 -10.41
C PRO A 49 -14.72 34.35 -11.33
N PHE A 50 -14.56 34.52 -12.64
CA PHE A 50 -15.47 33.94 -13.63
C PHE A 50 -15.15 32.46 -13.87
N VAL A 51 -13.88 32.08 -13.94
CA VAL A 51 -13.43 30.67 -13.97
C VAL A 51 -14.02 29.89 -12.80
N ARG A 52 -14.00 30.44 -11.58
CA ARG A 52 -14.62 29.81 -10.40
C ARG A 52 -16.12 29.56 -10.60
N ARG A 53 -16.85 30.51 -11.18
CA ARG A 53 -18.27 30.34 -11.50
C ARG A 53 -18.48 29.23 -12.53
N LEU A 54 -17.64 29.18 -13.57
CA LEU A 54 -17.74 28.15 -14.61
C LEU A 54 -17.48 26.73 -14.07
N LEU A 55 -16.53 26.57 -13.13
CA LEU A 55 -16.29 25.27 -12.46
C LEU A 55 -17.47 24.76 -11.64
N LEU A 56 -18.32 25.68 -11.19
CA LEU A 56 -19.53 25.39 -10.41
C LEU A 56 -20.79 25.33 -11.30
N SER A 57 -20.62 25.38 -12.62
CA SER A 57 -21.76 25.26 -13.54
C SER A 57 -22.45 23.92 -13.34
N PRO A 58 -23.79 23.88 -13.38
CA PRO A 58 -24.53 22.62 -13.30
C PRO A 58 -24.13 21.69 -14.46
N PRO A 59 -24.19 20.36 -14.26
CA PRO A 59 -23.97 19.41 -15.34
C PRO A 59 -25.01 19.61 -16.46
N PRO A 60 -24.67 19.28 -17.72
CA PRO A 60 -25.64 19.33 -18.81
C PRO A 60 -26.79 18.34 -18.58
N ASP A 61 -27.95 18.62 -19.19
CA ASP A 61 -29.13 17.75 -19.11
C ASP A 61 -28.86 16.33 -19.65
N ASP A 62 -27.97 16.24 -20.64
CA ASP A 62 -27.46 14.98 -21.17
C ASP A 62 -26.12 14.63 -20.50
N PRO A 63 -26.07 13.60 -19.62
CA PRO A 63 -24.85 13.21 -18.93
C PRO A 63 -23.77 12.62 -19.86
N SER A 64 -24.09 12.34 -21.13
CA SER A 64 -23.12 11.88 -22.11
C SER A 64 -22.30 13.00 -22.75
N LEU A 65 -22.77 14.25 -22.65
CA LEU A 65 -22.07 15.40 -23.20
C LEU A 65 -21.15 16.06 -22.15
N PRO A 66 -19.90 16.42 -22.52
CA PRO A 66 -19.03 17.15 -21.62
C PRO A 66 -19.57 18.57 -21.38
N ASN A 67 -19.37 19.11 -20.18
CA ASN A 67 -19.74 20.49 -19.87
C ASN A 67 -18.69 21.46 -20.48
N PRO A 68 -19.00 22.19 -21.57
CA PRO A 68 -18.00 23.00 -22.28
C PRO A 68 -17.49 24.16 -21.43
N TYR A 69 -18.32 24.70 -20.53
CA TYR A 69 -17.94 25.78 -19.62
C TYR A 69 -16.90 25.31 -18.63
N ARG A 70 -17.12 24.12 -18.08
CA ARG A 70 -16.18 23.52 -17.13
C ARG A 70 -14.88 23.15 -17.81
N THR A 71 -14.93 22.54 -19.01
CA THR A 71 -13.74 22.21 -19.80
C THR A 71 -12.88 23.43 -20.09
N LEU A 72 -13.48 24.55 -20.49
CA LEU A 72 -12.75 25.81 -20.68
C LEU A 72 -12.09 26.29 -19.37
N ALA A 73 -12.82 26.22 -18.25
CA ALA A 73 -12.31 26.61 -16.94
C ALA A 73 -11.14 25.73 -16.48
N LEU A 74 -11.23 24.41 -16.67
CA LEU A 74 -10.17 23.45 -16.36
C LEU A 74 -8.93 23.69 -17.24
N THR A 75 -9.13 23.98 -18.53
CA THR A 75 -8.03 24.32 -19.46
C THR A 75 -7.28 25.55 -19.00
N LEU A 76 -8.00 26.63 -18.65
CA LEU A 76 -7.38 27.85 -18.15
C LEU A 76 -6.66 27.65 -16.81
N LEU A 77 -7.25 26.88 -15.90
CA LEU A 77 -6.60 26.52 -14.64
C LEU A 77 -5.31 25.72 -14.87
N ALA A 78 -5.32 24.78 -15.80
CA ALA A 78 -4.12 24.02 -16.15
C ALA A 78 -3.01 24.95 -16.68
N SER A 79 -3.36 25.97 -17.47
CA SER A 79 -2.40 26.99 -17.91
C SER A 79 -1.93 27.89 -16.76
N PHE A 80 -2.80 28.31 -15.86
CA PHE A 80 -2.39 29.10 -14.68
C PHE A 80 -1.47 28.30 -13.74
N ALA A 81 -1.65 26.97 -13.69
CA ALA A 81 -0.81 26.08 -12.89
C ALA A 81 0.66 26.03 -13.36
N THR A 82 0.97 26.48 -14.57
CA THR A 82 2.36 26.53 -15.08
C THR A 82 3.15 27.71 -14.52
N ASP A 83 2.50 28.71 -13.92
CA ASP A 83 3.14 29.86 -13.29
C ASP A 83 3.34 29.61 -11.79
N ALA A 84 4.59 29.73 -11.32
CA ALA A 84 4.94 29.45 -9.94
C ALA A 84 4.34 30.46 -8.94
N GLY A 85 4.17 31.72 -9.34
CA GLY A 85 3.63 32.77 -8.49
C GLY A 85 2.10 32.69 -8.33
N LEU A 86 1.40 32.08 -9.28
CA LEU A 86 -0.07 32.01 -9.25
C LEU A 86 -0.61 30.84 -8.44
N HIS A 87 0.06 29.69 -8.42
CA HIS A 87 -0.50 28.53 -7.75
C HIS A 87 -0.53 28.63 -6.22
N ALA A 88 0.34 29.47 -5.63
CA ALA A 88 0.37 29.76 -4.20
C ALA A 88 -0.73 30.75 -3.77
N ARG A 89 -1.55 31.22 -4.71
CA ARG A 89 -2.64 32.15 -4.42
C ARG A 89 -3.87 31.38 -3.92
N PRO A 90 -4.53 31.85 -2.86
CA PRO A 90 -5.69 31.17 -2.27
C PRO A 90 -6.85 31.04 -3.27
N GLU A 91 -7.00 31.97 -4.20
CA GLU A 91 -8.04 31.92 -5.24
C GLU A 91 -7.81 30.77 -6.22
N PHE A 92 -6.55 30.54 -6.61
CA PHE A 92 -6.19 29.42 -7.48
C PHE A 92 -6.50 28.10 -6.80
N LEU A 93 -6.10 27.95 -5.53
CA LEU A 93 -6.32 26.73 -4.76
C LEU A 93 -7.80 26.44 -4.52
N ALA A 94 -8.61 27.46 -4.27
CA ALA A 94 -10.05 27.31 -4.18
C ALA A 94 -10.66 26.82 -5.51
N CYS A 95 -10.12 27.28 -6.65
CA CYS A 95 -10.55 26.81 -7.96
C CYS A 95 -10.04 25.41 -8.28
N ALA A 96 -8.79 25.07 -7.93
CA ALA A 96 -8.28 23.71 -8.02
C ALA A 96 -9.13 22.74 -7.17
N ALA A 97 -9.59 23.19 -6.00
CA ALA A 97 -10.52 22.43 -5.15
C ALA A 97 -11.85 22.16 -5.81
N ALA A 98 -12.43 23.18 -6.44
CA ALA A 98 -13.65 23.04 -7.22
C ALA A 98 -13.46 22.18 -8.48
N ALA A 99 -12.29 22.27 -9.13
CA ALA A 99 -11.92 21.46 -10.29
C ALA A 99 -11.92 19.96 -9.98
N ALA A 100 -11.67 19.60 -8.73
CA ALA A 100 -11.65 18.22 -8.28
C ALA A 100 -13.05 17.63 -7.99
N ALA A 101 -14.12 18.43 -8.08
CA ALA A 101 -15.48 17.94 -7.82
C ALA A 101 -15.96 16.76 -8.71
N PRO A 102 -15.49 16.52 -9.95
CA PRO A 102 -15.96 15.38 -10.76
C PRO A 102 -15.58 14.04 -10.14
N PHE A 103 -14.39 13.97 -9.50
CA PHE A 103 -13.96 12.79 -8.75
C PHE A 103 -14.82 12.54 -7.50
N ALA A 104 -15.61 13.52 -7.03
CA ALA A 104 -16.53 13.35 -5.92
C ALA A 104 -17.77 12.51 -6.27
N GLY A 105 -17.89 11.98 -7.49
CA GLY A 105 -18.90 10.98 -7.85
C GLY A 105 -20.30 11.52 -8.02
N GLY A 106 -20.44 12.75 -8.52
CA GLY A 106 -21.73 13.24 -9.01
C GLY A 106 -22.23 12.37 -10.18
N ARG A 107 -23.54 12.06 -10.23
CA ARG A 107 -24.12 11.38 -11.40
C ARG A 107 -23.87 12.25 -12.64
N GLY A 108 -23.25 11.69 -13.67
CA GLY A 108 -23.11 12.32 -14.99
C GLY A 108 -21.76 12.98 -15.31
N THR A 109 -20.70 12.71 -14.55
CA THR A 109 -19.35 13.20 -14.92
C THR A 109 -18.76 12.34 -16.04
N GLY A 110 -18.55 12.93 -17.22
CA GLY A 110 -17.93 12.25 -18.36
C GLY A 110 -16.43 11.98 -18.16
N ALA A 111 -15.88 10.98 -18.85
CA ALA A 111 -14.46 10.62 -18.76
C ALA A 111 -13.50 11.76 -19.15
N ALA A 112 -13.90 12.61 -20.12
CA ALA A 112 -13.14 13.78 -20.53
C ALA A 112 -12.98 14.80 -19.39
N GLU A 113 -14.05 15.07 -18.65
CA GLU A 113 -14.04 15.99 -17.51
C GLU A 113 -13.13 15.47 -16.38
N VAL A 114 -13.18 14.15 -16.11
CA VAL A 114 -12.28 13.50 -15.15
C VAL A 114 -10.82 13.63 -15.57
N SER A 115 -10.52 13.45 -16.86
CA SER A 115 -9.16 13.59 -17.40
C SER A 115 -8.64 15.03 -17.31
N GLU A 116 -9.45 16.02 -17.65
CA GLU A 116 -9.08 17.44 -17.54
C GLU A 116 -8.88 17.87 -16.08
N SER A 117 -9.78 17.45 -15.19
CA SER A 117 -9.62 17.67 -13.75
C SER A 117 -8.37 17.00 -13.20
N ALA A 118 -8.01 15.82 -13.69
CA ALA A 118 -6.77 15.16 -13.31
C ALA A 118 -5.54 15.93 -13.78
N ALA A 119 -5.56 16.45 -15.01
CA ALA A 119 -4.46 17.24 -15.56
C ALA A 119 -4.21 18.50 -14.72
N VAL A 120 -5.28 19.20 -14.29
CA VAL A 120 -5.16 20.34 -13.35
C VAL A 120 -4.54 19.88 -12.03
N LEU A 121 -5.06 18.81 -11.42
CA LEU A 121 -4.51 18.30 -10.16
C LEU A 121 -3.04 17.88 -10.29
N ARG A 122 -2.67 17.22 -11.39
CA ARG A 122 -1.28 16.85 -11.68
C ARG A 122 -0.39 18.08 -11.77
N ALA A 123 -0.82 19.10 -12.51
CA ALA A 123 -0.07 20.34 -12.66
C ALA A 123 0.15 21.02 -11.30
N VAL A 124 -0.85 21.03 -10.43
CA VAL A 124 -0.76 21.56 -9.06
C VAL A 124 0.16 20.72 -8.18
N LEU A 125 0.01 19.40 -8.21
CA LEU A 125 0.80 18.48 -7.39
C LEU A 125 2.27 18.44 -7.80
N ALA A 126 2.57 18.67 -9.08
CA ALA A 126 3.94 18.68 -9.59
C ALA A 126 4.78 19.86 -9.04
N GLN A 127 4.14 20.87 -8.43
CA GLN A 127 4.84 22.03 -7.87
C GLN A 127 5.18 21.80 -6.39
N PRO A 128 6.42 22.11 -5.95
CA PRO A 128 6.85 21.89 -4.58
C PRO A 128 6.08 22.75 -3.56
N GLU A 129 5.69 23.98 -3.91
CA GLU A 129 4.85 24.85 -3.09
C GLU A 129 3.36 24.49 -3.21
N GLY A 130 2.89 24.12 -4.40
CA GLY A 130 1.52 23.69 -4.67
C GLY A 130 1.11 22.44 -3.88
N LEU A 131 2.06 21.52 -3.65
CA LEU A 131 1.86 20.34 -2.81
C LEU A 131 1.59 20.71 -1.33
N ALA A 132 2.23 21.75 -0.80
CA ALA A 132 2.04 22.18 0.58
C ALA A 132 0.61 22.65 0.86
N GLU A 133 -0.02 23.32 -0.10
CA GLU A 133 -1.38 23.84 0.04
C GLU A 133 -2.45 22.93 -0.56
N ALA A 134 -2.19 22.18 -1.63
CA ALA A 134 -3.12 21.17 -2.14
C ALA A 134 -3.36 20.02 -1.15
N VAL A 135 -2.33 19.69 -0.36
CA VAL A 135 -2.42 18.73 0.77
C VAL A 135 -3.20 19.35 1.93
N ARG A 136 -2.94 20.62 2.31
CA ARG A 136 -3.75 21.34 3.32
C ARG A 136 -5.21 21.50 2.89
N ALA A 137 -5.48 21.67 1.59
CA ALA A 137 -6.79 22.05 1.07
C ALA A 137 -7.81 20.90 1.02
N ARG A 138 -7.59 19.76 1.69
CA ARG A 138 -8.52 18.59 1.68
C ARG A 138 -8.77 18.02 0.26
N LEU A 139 -7.94 18.44 -0.68
CA LEU A 139 -8.21 18.43 -2.11
C LEU A 139 -7.90 17.05 -2.70
N ALA A 140 -6.83 16.42 -2.24
CA ALA A 140 -6.55 15.02 -2.52
C ALA A 140 -7.47 14.11 -1.69
N SER A 141 -7.53 14.28 -0.37
CA SER A 141 -8.24 13.33 0.51
C SER A 141 -9.76 13.24 0.27
N SER A 142 -10.48 14.34 0.07
CA SER A 142 -11.95 14.31 -0.07
C SER A 142 -12.45 13.84 -1.44
N VAL A 143 -11.70 14.20 -2.48
CA VAL A 143 -11.94 13.92 -3.91
C VAL A 143 -11.58 12.48 -4.21
N LEU A 144 -10.46 12.00 -3.69
CA LEU A 144 -9.93 10.66 -3.96
C LEU A 144 -10.57 9.60 -3.06
N ALA A 145 -10.88 9.91 -1.79
CA ALA A 145 -11.64 8.99 -0.93
C ALA A 145 -13.05 8.73 -1.47
N ARG A 146 -13.61 9.64 -2.27
CA ARG A 146 -14.94 9.48 -2.88
C ARG A 146 -14.87 8.87 -4.29
N ALA A 147 -13.81 9.14 -5.06
CA ALA A 147 -13.47 8.40 -6.27
C ALA A 147 -13.23 6.90 -6.00
N ALA A 148 -12.56 6.58 -4.89
CA ALA A 148 -12.37 5.19 -4.44
C ALA A 148 -13.70 4.50 -4.07
N LYS A 149 -14.66 5.24 -3.49
CA LYS A 149 -15.97 4.70 -3.07
C LYS A 149 -16.95 4.47 -4.22
N THR A 150 -16.85 5.24 -5.30
CA THR A 150 -17.87 5.24 -6.36
C THR A 150 -17.69 4.13 -7.39
N GLY A 151 -16.54 3.44 -7.42
CA GLY A 151 -16.31 2.18 -8.14
C GLY A 151 -16.49 2.21 -9.68
N LYS A 152 -17.02 3.29 -10.23
CA LYS A 152 -17.46 3.45 -11.63
C LYS A 152 -16.73 4.62 -12.30
N ILE A 153 -15.41 4.55 -12.38
CA ILE A 153 -14.69 5.43 -13.33
C ILE A 153 -14.33 4.56 -14.53
N GLU A 154 -15.11 4.61 -15.60
CA GLU A 154 -14.64 4.19 -16.91
C GLU A 154 -13.42 5.07 -17.29
N ALA A 155 -12.36 4.64 -17.95
CA ALA A 155 -11.77 3.35 -18.31
C ALA A 155 -10.28 3.69 -18.52
N GLU A 156 -9.34 3.05 -17.82
CA GLU A 156 -7.87 3.21 -17.91
C GLU A 156 -7.25 4.62 -17.77
N ALA A 157 -7.68 5.64 -18.52
CA ALA A 157 -7.15 7.00 -18.49
C ALA A 157 -7.19 7.60 -17.07
N ALA A 158 -8.32 7.51 -16.38
CA ALA A 158 -8.43 7.96 -14.99
C ALA A 158 -7.50 7.20 -14.04
N ARG A 159 -7.25 5.91 -14.30
CA ARG A 159 -6.29 5.11 -13.53
C ARG A 159 -4.86 5.61 -13.79
N ALA A 160 -4.47 5.84 -15.04
CA ALA A 160 -3.17 6.40 -15.41
C ALA A 160 -2.93 7.76 -14.74
N GLU A 161 -3.96 8.60 -14.71
CA GLU A 161 -3.95 9.89 -14.02
C GLU A 161 -3.74 9.77 -12.50
N LEU A 162 -4.48 8.87 -11.84
CA LEU A 162 -4.32 8.59 -10.41
C LEU A 162 -2.91 8.08 -10.08
N LEU A 163 -2.33 7.26 -10.94
CA LEU A 163 -0.98 6.72 -10.78
C LEU A 163 0.09 7.79 -10.99
N ALA A 164 -0.12 8.70 -11.95
CA ALA A 164 0.74 9.87 -12.12
C ALA A 164 0.70 10.76 -10.87
N ALA A 165 -0.48 11.03 -10.31
CA ALA A 165 -0.62 11.78 -9.06
C ALA A 165 0.05 11.05 -7.88
N ALA A 166 -0.11 9.72 -7.77
CA ALA A 166 0.52 8.92 -6.72
C ALA A 166 2.05 8.98 -6.81
N THR A 167 2.57 8.94 -8.04
CA THR A 167 4.01 9.07 -8.31
C THR A 167 4.54 10.41 -7.81
N VAL A 168 3.82 11.50 -8.08
CA VAL A 168 4.19 12.84 -7.62
C VAL A 168 4.15 12.94 -6.09
N LEU A 169 3.07 12.46 -5.45
CA LEU A 169 2.96 12.45 -3.99
C LEU A 169 4.06 11.62 -3.32
N ALA A 170 4.40 10.46 -3.88
CA ALA A 170 5.45 9.60 -3.33
C ALA A 170 6.84 10.27 -3.38
N ARG A 171 7.18 10.96 -4.47
CA ARG A 171 8.42 11.77 -4.53
C ARG A 171 8.41 12.89 -3.50
N ALA A 172 7.28 13.57 -3.39
CA ALA A 172 7.16 14.69 -2.47
C ALA A 172 7.20 14.25 -1.00
N LEU A 173 6.66 13.07 -0.70
CA LEU A 173 6.82 12.39 0.60
C LEU A 173 8.30 12.12 0.90
N GLY A 174 9.07 11.69 -0.10
CA GLY A 174 10.51 11.50 -0.01
C GLY A 174 11.28 12.78 0.29
N ALA A 175 10.79 13.94 -0.17
CA ALA A 175 11.39 15.25 0.07
C ALA A 175 10.91 15.92 1.37
N CYS A 176 9.73 15.55 1.89
CA CYS A 176 9.14 16.16 3.08
C CYS A 176 9.65 15.49 4.37
N ARG A 177 9.96 16.31 5.39
CA ARG A 177 10.45 15.85 6.72
C ARG A 177 9.77 16.59 7.87
N ASP A 178 8.61 17.19 7.62
CA ASP A 178 7.86 17.96 8.62
C ASP A 178 6.47 17.36 8.88
N ALA A 179 5.61 18.08 9.62
CA ALA A 179 4.27 17.64 9.98
C ALA A 179 3.39 17.25 8.79
N ARG A 180 3.66 17.77 7.58
CA ARG A 180 2.89 17.46 6.35
C ARG A 180 3.16 16.06 5.82
N THR A 181 4.24 15.41 6.27
CA THR A 181 4.60 14.05 5.87
C THR A 181 3.43 13.07 6.05
N PHE A 182 2.68 13.18 7.15
CA PHE A 182 1.56 12.28 7.42
C PHE A 182 0.32 12.61 6.58
N GLU A 183 0.08 13.89 6.28
CA GLU A 183 -0.99 14.29 5.36
C GLU A 183 -0.72 13.78 3.93
N LEU A 184 0.54 13.87 3.50
CA LEU A 184 1.02 13.31 2.22
C LEU A 184 0.88 11.80 2.16
N LEU A 185 1.26 11.10 3.23
CA LEU A 185 1.13 9.65 3.33
C LEU A 185 -0.33 9.21 3.23
N HIS A 186 -1.23 9.86 3.96
CA HIS A 186 -2.66 9.56 3.93
C HIS A 186 -3.27 9.80 2.53
N ALA A 187 -2.87 10.90 1.87
CA ALA A 187 -3.28 11.21 0.51
C ALA A 187 -2.75 10.17 -0.51
N LEU A 188 -1.48 9.78 -0.39
CA LEU A 188 -0.85 8.74 -1.21
C LEU A 188 -1.58 7.40 -1.06
N LEU A 189 -1.82 6.96 0.18
CA LEU A 189 -2.54 5.71 0.45
C LEU A 189 -3.95 5.72 -0.18
N SER A 190 -4.64 6.87 -0.11
CA SER A 190 -5.95 7.04 -0.74
C SER A 190 -5.88 6.90 -2.26
N LEU A 191 -4.85 7.44 -2.91
CA LEU A 191 -4.62 7.29 -4.35
C LEU A 191 -4.34 5.84 -4.75
N LEU A 192 -3.44 5.17 -4.02
CA LEU A 192 -3.06 3.79 -4.31
C LEU A 192 -4.28 2.87 -4.20
N ARG A 193 -5.15 3.09 -3.19
CA ARG A 193 -6.42 2.36 -3.05
C ARG A 193 -7.39 2.64 -4.19
N ALA A 194 -7.55 3.90 -4.60
CA ALA A 194 -8.42 4.25 -5.70
C ALA A 194 -7.97 3.63 -7.04
N ALA A 195 -6.64 3.51 -7.24
CA ALA A 195 -6.06 2.90 -8.42
C ALA A 195 -6.10 1.35 -8.44
N ARG A 196 -6.34 0.72 -7.27
CA ARG A 196 -6.37 -0.74 -7.08
C ARG A 196 -7.67 -1.34 -7.63
N ARG A 197 -7.73 -1.59 -8.94
CA ARG A 197 -8.88 -2.26 -9.62
C ARG A 197 -8.58 -3.70 -10.06
N GLY A 198 -7.98 -4.49 -9.17
CA GLY A 198 -7.87 -5.94 -9.32
C GLY A 198 -6.75 -6.46 -10.22
N GLU A 199 -6.25 -5.66 -11.17
CA GLU A 199 -5.12 -6.06 -12.01
C GLU A 199 -3.84 -5.28 -11.67
N ALA A 200 -2.72 -5.98 -11.62
CA ALA A 200 -1.40 -5.37 -11.52
C ALA A 200 -1.11 -4.49 -12.75
N LEU A 201 -0.24 -3.48 -12.59
CA LEU A 201 0.18 -2.66 -13.72
C LEU A 201 1.15 -3.42 -14.62
N PRO A 202 1.13 -3.16 -15.93
CA PRO A 202 2.21 -3.62 -16.79
C PRO A 202 3.55 -3.06 -16.28
N PRO A 203 4.66 -3.83 -16.32
CA PRO A 203 5.93 -3.45 -15.73
C PRO A 203 6.44 -2.06 -16.13
N ALA A 204 6.24 -1.67 -17.40
CA ALA A 204 6.64 -0.36 -17.92
C ALA A 204 5.91 0.81 -17.24
N SER A 205 4.63 0.64 -16.88
CA SER A 205 3.85 1.65 -16.16
C SER A 205 4.07 1.60 -14.65
N ALA A 206 4.45 0.44 -14.11
CA ALA A 206 4.75 0.25 -12.69
C ALA A 206 6.08 0.92 -12.28
N ALA A 207 7.10 0.88 -13.14
CA ALA A 207 8.46 1.29 -12.80
C ALA A 207 8.59 2.73 -12.25
N PRO A 208 7.98 3.77 -12.86
CA PRO A 208 8.09 5.14 -12.33
C PRO A 208 7.46 5.31 -10.95
N LEU A 209 6.31 4.66 -10.72
CA LEU A 209 5.62 4.68 -9.44
C LEU A 209 6.39 3.87 -8.40
N GLY A 210 6.88 2.67 -8.74
CA GLY A 210 7.69 1.83 -7.87
C GLY A 210 8.94 2.55 -7.36
N LYS A 211 9.68 3.23 -8.26
CA LYS A 211 10.82 4.09 -7.90
C LYS A 211 10.42 5.20 -6.92
N ALA A 212 9.35 5.94 -7.23
CA ALA A 212 8.88 7.01 -6.37
C ALA A 212 8.40 6.52 -5.00
N LEU A 213 7.74 5.35 -4.94
CA LEU A 213 7.33 4.70 -3.69
C LEU A 213 8.54 4.28 -2.85
N PHE A 214 9.57 3.71 -3.48
CA PHE A 214 10.82 3.36 -2.79
C PHE A 214 11.46 4.59 -2.16
N GLU A 215 11.69 5.64 -2.96
CA GLU A 215 12.29 6.91 -2.50
C GLU A 215 11.45 7.61 -1.42
N GLY A 216 10.12 7.52 -1.53
CA GLY A 216 9.18 8.14 -0.61
C GLY A 216 9.03 7.43 0.73
N LEU A 217 8.89 6.10 0.70
CA LEU A 217 8.53 5.29 1.86
C LEU A 217 9.74 4.76 2.62
N ALA A 218 10.88 4.52 1.96
CA ALA A 218 12.06 3.96 2.63
C ALA A 218 12.58 4.84 3.79
N PRO A 219 12.70 6.18 3.64
CA PRO A 219 13.11 7.04 4.76
C PRO A 219 12.11 7.03 5.92
N LEU A 220 10.81 6.87 5.63
CA LEU A 220 9.77 6.81 6.65
C LEU A 220 9.84 5.51 7.45
N LEU A 221 9.95 4.38 6.77
CA LEU A 221 10.08 3.06 7.40
C LEU A 221 11.36 2.94 8.22
N GLY A 222 12.43 3.63 7.82
CA GLY A 222 13.66 3.74 8.60
C GLY A 222 13.58 4.69 9.80
N SER A 223 12.49 5.43 9.96
CA SER A 223 12.31 6.43 11.02
C SER A 223 11.41 5.91 12.16
N ARG A 224 11.42 6.62 13.30
CA ARG A 224 10.51 6.34 14.42
C ARG A 224 9.13 6.92 14.12
N LEU A 225 8.23 6.10 13.60
CA LEU A 225 6.86 6.48 13.28
C LEU A 225 5.90 6.28 14.46
N PRO A 226 4.93 7.19 14.68
CA PRO A 226 3.80 6.91 15.55
C PRO A 226 2.95 5.75 15.01
N ALA A 227 2.20 5.05 15.86
CA ALA A 227 1.47 3.84 15.51
C ALA A 227 0.53 4.04 14.29
N ALA A 228 -0.25 5.12 14.27
CA ALA A 228 -1.14 5.43 13.15
C ALA A 228 -0.38 5.58 11.81
N ALA A 229 0.74 6.33 11.81
CA ALA A 229 1.54 6.53 10.60
C ALA A 229 2.25 5.25 10.17
N ARG A 230 2.74 4.43 11.11
CA ARG A 230 3.32 3.12 10.80
C ARG A 230 2.31 2.23 10.08
N SER A 231 1.09 2.15 10.61
CA SER A 231 0.00 1.39 10.01
C SER A 231 -0.35 1.89 8.59
N GLU A 232 -0.51 3.20 8.40
CA GLU A 232 -0.76 3.77 7.07
C GLU A 232 0.40 3.54 6.09
N THR A 233 1.64 3.57 6.58
CA THR A 233 2.83 3.30 5.77
C THR A 233 2.82 1.86 5.27
N LEU A 234 2.56 0.88 6.14
CA LEU A 234 2.44 -0.53 5.75
C LEU A 234 1.28 -0.76 4.77
N GLN A 235 0.15 -0.10 4.99
CA GLN A 235 -0.98 -0.15 4.06
C GLN A 235 -0.61 0.43 2.68
N ALA A 236 0.20 1.49 2.64
CA ALA A 236 0.69 2.08 1.39
C ALA A 236 1.67 1.13 0.68
N VAL A 237 2.56 0.46 1.42
CA VAL A 237 3.45 -0.58 0.86
C VAL A 237 2.64 -1.74 0.28
N ALA A 238 1.64 -2.25 1.00
CA ALA A 238 0.79 -3.35 0.52
C ALA A 238 -0.02 -2.96 -0.73
N ALA A 239 -0.50 -1.71 -0.80
CA ALA A 239 -1.17 -1.19 -1.99
C ALA A 239 -0.18 -1.02 -3.17
N GLY A 240 1.03 -0.54 -2.90
CA GLY A 240 2.12 -0.45 -3.88
C GLY A 240 2.54 -1.81 -4.42
N LEU A 241 2.62 -2.83 -3.57
CA LEU A 241 2.91 -4.21 -3.95
C LEU A 241 1.88 -4.75 -4.95
N HIS A 242 0.59 -4.51 -4.70
CA HIS A 242 -0.47 -4.97 -5.58
C HIS A 242 -0.48 -4.23 -6.93
N LEU A 243 -0.15 -2.94 -6.93
CA LEU A 243 -0.14 -2.12 -8.16
C LEU A 243 1.12 -2.33 -8.99
N CYS A 244 2.28 -2.27 -8.34
CA CYS A 244 3.58 -2.26 -8.99
C CYS A 244 4.28 -3.62 -8.95
N GLY A 245 3.71 -4.64 -8.31
CA GLY A 245 4.40 -5.91 -8.05
C GLY A 245 5.45 -5.80 -6.93
N PRO A 246 6.17 -6.88 -6.62
CA PRO A 246 7.17 -6.92 -5.54
C PRO A 246 8.53 -6.33 -5.92
N HIS A 247 8.85 -6.24 -7.21
CA HIS A 247 10.20 -5.89 -7.67
C HIS A 247 10.67 -4.49 -7.25
N TRP A 248 9.75 -3.54 -7.05
CA TRP A 248 10.13 -2.19 -6.62
C TRP A 248 10.65 -2.13 -5.18
N LEU A 249 10.29 -3.08 -4.31
CA LEU A 249 10.78 -3.14 -2.93
C LEU A 249 12.28 -3.42 -2.85
N VAL A 250 12.79 -4.13 -3.85
CA VAL A 250 14.17 -4.60 -3.91
C VAL A 250 15.05 -3.67 -4.74
N GLY A 251 14.52 -2.53 -5.22
CA GLY A 251 15.32 -1.58 -6.02
C GLY A 251 15.84 -2.13 -7.36
N ASN A 252 15.56 -3.40 -7.70
CA ASN A 252 16.03 -4.11 -8.90
C ASN A 252 15.34 -3.67 -10.19
N SER A 253 14.99 -2.38 -10.33
CA SER A 253 14.92 -1.83 -11.67
C SER A 253 16.36 -1.62 -12.13
N PRO A 254 16.85 -2.27 -13.20
CA PRO A 254 18.19 -2.00 -13.74
C PRO A 254 18.42 -0.51 -14.06
N SER A 255 17.36 0.28 -14.14
CA SER A 255 17.38 1.75 -14.33
C SER A 255 17.57 2.57 -13.04
N LEU A 256 17.46 1.98 -11.85
CA LEU A 256 17.48 2.71 -10.57
C LEU A 256 18.90 2.96 -10.05
N HIS A 257 19.83 2.05 -10.35
CA HIS A 257 21.21 2.10 -9.84
C HIS A 257 22.29 2.16 -10.93
N ALA A 258 21.93 2.13 -12.23
CA ALA A 258 22.91 2.19 -13.32
C ALA A 258 23.82 3.43 -13.28
N ASP A 259 23.36 4.54 -12.69
CA ASP A 259 24.07 5.83 -12.73
C ASP A 259 24.73 6.25 -11.41
N SER A 260 24.66 5.46 -10.33
CA SER A 260 25.24 5.82 -9.03
C SER A 260 26.22 4.77 -8.51
N PRO A 261 27.55 4.92 -8.79
CA PRO A 261 28.59 4.00 -8.32
C PRO A 261 28.82 4.01 -6.80
N ASP A 262 28.18 4.94 -6.07
CA ASP A 262 28.33 5.12 -4.62
C ASP A 262 27.08 4.69 -3.81
N ALA A 263 26.10 4.04 -4.44
CA ALA A 263 24.93 3.56 -3.71
C ALA A 263 25.39 2.51 -2.67
N PRO A 264 25.10 2.70 -1.37
CA PRO A 264 25.56 1.77 -0.35
C PRO A 264 24.96 0.38 -0.59
N ASP A 265 25.83 -0.61 -0.78
CA ASP A 265 25.46 -2.02 -0.91
C ASP A 265 24.42 -2.39 0.15
N GLY A 266 23.29 -2.97 -0.30
CA GLY A 266 22.23 -3.46 0.58
C GLY A 266 21.14 -2.46 0.99
N ALA A 267 21.04 -1.28 0.35
CA ALA A 267 19.90 -0.37 0.56
C ALA A 267 18.54 -1.03 0.23
N ALA A 268 18.51 -1.85 -0.83
CA ALA A 268 17.35 -2.62 -1.26
C ALA A 268 16.87 -3.64 -0.21
N GLY A 269 17.76 -4.54 0.22
CA GLY A 269 17.42 -5.53 1.26
C GLY A 269 17.05 -4.89 2.60
N ARG A 270 17.55 -3.68 2.88
CA ARG A 270 17.15 -2.93 4.07
C ARG A 270 15.67 -2.57 4.06
N LEU A 271 15.12 -2.15 2.91
CA LEU A 271 13.70 -1.81 2.84
C LEU A 271 12.82 -3.04 3.09
N VAL A 272 13.14 -4.15 2.41
CA VAL A 272 12.45 -5.44 2.58
C VAL A 272 12.49 -5.89 4.05
N ALA A 273 13.68 -5.89 4.66
CA ALA A 273 13.86 -6.27 6.06
C ALA A 273 13.02 -5.39 7.00
N LEU A 274 12.99 -4.07 6.78
CA LEU A 274 12.17 -3.15 7.56
C LEU A 274 10.68 -3.42 7.40
N VAL A 275 10.21 -3.71 6.18
CA VAL A 275 8.81 -4.05 5.92
C VAL A 275 8.41 -5.32 6.68
N VAL A 276 9.24 -6.37 6.65
CA VAL A 276 8.98 -7.62 7.38
C VAL A 276 8.97 -7.38 8.89
N GLN A 277 9.98 -6.69 9.42
CA GLN A 277 10.08 -6.38 10.85
C GLN A 277 8.89 -5.56 11.35
N LEU A 278 8.56 -4.47 10.65
CA LEU A 278 7.45 -3.58 11.04
C LEU A 278 6.09 -4.26 10.88
N SER A 279 5.90 -5.09 9.86
CA SER A 279 4.67 -5.87 9.69
C SER A 279 4.49 -6.88 10.81
N SER A 280 5.58 -7.56 11.23
CA SER A 280 5.55 -8.49 12.36
C SER A 280 5.22 -7.79 13.68
N VAL A 281 5.84 -6.63 13.95
CA VAL A 281 5.55 -5.84 15.16
C VAL A 281 4.11 -5.33 15.16
N GLU A 282 3.62 -4.80 14.04
CA GLU A 282 2.27 -4.26 13.97
C GLU A 282 1.21 -5.37 14.07
N LEU A 283 1.45 -6.54 13.49
CA LEU A 283 0.60 -7.72 13.65
C LEU A 283 0.52 -8.15 15.12
N GLN A 284 1.66 -8.22 15.82
CA GLN A 284 1.68 -8.55 17.24
C GLN A 284 0.92 -7.53 18.08
N MET A 285 1.13 -6.24 17.81
CA MET A 285 0.43 -5.15 18.51
C MET A 285 -1.09 -5.20 18.26
N ALA A 286 -1.52 -5.50 17.04
CA ALA A 286 -2.93 -5.62 16.70
C ALA A 286 -3.60 -6.82 17.36
N LEU A 287 -2.84 -7.88 17.65
CA LEU A 287 -3.34 -9.13 18.25
C LEU A 287 -3.18 -9.21 19.78
N TYR A 288 -2.42 -8.31 20.40
CA TYR A 288 -2.07 -8.41 21.83
C TYR A 288 -3.28 -8.45 22.78
N ASP A 289 -4.32 -7.64 22.51
CA ASP A 289 -5.54 -7.55 23.33
C ASP A 289 -6.74 -8.34 22.74
N GLN A 290 -6.46 -9.32 21.88
CA GLN A 290 -7.49 -10.14 21.21
C GLN A 290 -7.59 -11.53 21.86
N PRO A 291 -8.74 -12.23 21.78
CA PRO A 291 -9.91 -11.98 20.95
C PRO A 291 -10.93 -11.11 21.69
N GLY A 292 -11.15 -9.90 21.20
CA GLY A 292 -12.09 -8.93 21.75
C GLY A 292 -12.73 -8.15 20.61
N PRO A 293 -13.54 -7.12 20.89
CA PRO A 293 -14.06 -6.27 19.83
C PRO A 293 -12.90 -5.68 19.02
N THR A 294 -12.92 -5.91 17.71
CA THR A 294 -11.89 -5.40 16.81
C THR A 294 -11.94 -3.90 16.74
N SER A 295 -10.79 -3.25 16.94
CA SER A 295 -10.69 -1.83 16.65
C SER A 295 -10.60 -1.61 15.14
N ALA A 296 -11.18 -0.51 14.63
CA ALA A 296 -11.05 -0.13 13.22
C ALA A 296 -9.58 -0.01 12.77
N ALA A 297 -8.67 0.30 13.69
CA ALA A 297 -7.23 0.32 13.43
C ALA A 297 -6.68 -1.09 13.14
N CYS A 298 -7.08 -2.09 13.92
CA CYS A 298 -6.69 -3.50 13.70
C CYS A 298 -7.23 -4.02 12.37
N GLU A 299 -8.50 -3.74 12.05
CA GLU A 299 -9.13 -4.16 10.79
C GLU A 299 -8.45 -3.55 9.56
N ALA A 300 -7.93 -2.33 9.67
CA ALA A 300 -7.20 -1.68 8.58
C ALA A 300 -5.74 -2.18 8.45
N ALA A 301 -5.06 -2.42 9.57
CA ALA A 301 -3.63 -2.74 9.59
C ALA A 301 -3.35 -4.21 9.27
N LEU A 302 -4.08 -5.12 9.90
CA LEU A 302 -3.75 -6.54 9.93
C LEU A 302 -3.79 -7.21 8.54
N PRO A 303 -4.78 -6.93 7.67
CA PRO A 303 -4.77 -7.47 6.31
C PRO A 303 -3.53 -7.03 5.51
N ALA A 304 -3.07 -5.79 5.69
CA ALA A 304 -1.86 -5.31 5.03
C ALA A 304 -0.61 -6.00 5.57
N CYS A 305 -0.50 -6.18 6.90
CA CYS A 305 0.62 -6.89 7.52
C CYS A 305 0.69 -8.35 7.06
N CYS A 306 -0.42 -9.09 7.09
CA CYS A 306 -0.48 -10.46 6.59
C CYS A 306 -0.09 -10.54 5.11
N GLN A 307 -0.65 -9.66 4.26
CA GLN A 307 -0.32 -9.63 2.84
C GLN A 307 1.18 -9.39 2.58
N LEU A 308 1.81 -8.50 3.33
CA LEU A 308 3.24 -8.20 3.19
C LEU A 308 4.11 -9.36 3.65
N LEU A 309 3.75 -10.01 4.75
CA LEU A 309 4.46 -11.18 5.25
C LEU A 309 4.28 -12.39 4.32
N GLU A 310 3.08 -12.61 3.79
CA GLU A 310 2.77 -13.63 2.77
C GLU A 310 3.66 -13.46 1.53
N GLU A 311 3.71 -12.27 0.95
CA GLU A 311 4.54 -12.01 -0.23
C GLU A 311 6.03 -12.21 0.07
N ALA A 312 6.50 -11.72 1.22
CA ALA A 312 7.89 -11.87 1.59
C ALA A 312 8.28 -13.34 1.79
N LEU A 313 7.41 -14.17 2.40
CA LEU A 313 7.62 -15.61 2.50
C LEU A 313 7.68 -16.28 1.12
N PHE A 314 6.75 -15.95 0.23
CA PHE A 314 6.71 -16.49 -1.13
C PHE A 314 7.98 -16.15 -1.92
N ARG A 315 8.50 -14.92 -1.80
CA ARG A 315 9.68 -14.48 -2.55
C ARG A 315 10.99 -15.02 -2.01
N LEU A 316 11.13 -15.12 -0.69
CA LEU A 316 12.34 -15.64 -0.06
C LEU A 316 12.52 -17.16 -0.24
N HIS A 317 11.48 -17.86 -0.71
CA HIS A 317 11.49 -19.31 -0.89
C HIS A 317 10.99 -19.77 -2.26
N ALA A 318 10.79 -18.85 -3.21
CA ALA A 318 10.51 -19.26 -4.58
C ALA A 318 11.77 -19.97 -5.10
N ASP A 319 11.71 -21.31 -5.17
CA ASP A 319 12.82 -22.15 -5.59
C ASP A 319 13.43 -21.64 -6.91
N ALA A 320 14.77 -21.59 -6.97
CA ALA A 320 15.52 -21.21 -8.16
C ALA A 320 15.27 -22.16 -9.35
N GLU A 321 14.62 -23.30 -9.11
CA GLU A 321 14.40 -24.37 -10.09
C GLU A 321 13.44 -24.00 -11.25
N GLY A 322 12.80 -22.84 -11.20
CA GLY A 322 12.02 -22.31 -12.30
C GLY A 322 12.88 -21.64 -13.38
N GLU A 323 13.59 -22.40 -14.21
CA GLU A 323 14.29 -21.91 -15.44
C GLU A 323 13.33 -21.35 -16.53
N GLY A 324 12.16 -20.84 -16.15
CA GLY A 324 11.25 -20.14 -17.05
C GLY A 324 11.67 -18.69 -17.22
N GLU A 325 11.76 -18.22 -18.47
CA GLU A 325 12.17 -16.86 -18.94
C GLU A 325 11.44 -15.64 -18.32
N GLY A 326 10.64 -15.79 -17.26
CA GLY A 326 9.99 -14.70 -16.53
C GLY A 326 10.11 -14.76 -14.99
N GLY A 327 10.91 -15.69 -14.45
CA GLY A 327 10.97 -16.03 -13.02
C GLY A 327 11.96 -15.26 -12.13
N ALA A 328 12.58 -14.17 -12.60
CA ALA A 328 13.69 -13.46 -11.93
C ALA A 328 13.32 -12.72 -10.61
N GLY A 329 12.22 -13.07 -9.97
CA GLY A 329 11.69 -12.35 -8.80
C GLY A 329 12.21 -12.83 -7.44
N GLY A 330 12.51 -14.13 -7.27
CA GLY A 330 12.89 -14.71 -5.97
C GLY A 330 14.34 -14.44 -5.59
N GLU A 331 15.26 -14.81 -6.49
CA GLU A 331 16.70 -14.64 -6.32
C GLU A 331 17.08 -13.18 -6.02
N ALA A 332 16.45 -12.23 -6.71
CA ALA A 332 16.57 -10.80 -6.46
C ALA A 332 16.39 -10.40 -4.98
N TRP A 333 15.40 -10.97 -4.28
CA TRP A 333 15.13 -10.66 -2.87
C TRP A 333 16.22 -11.21 -1.95
N LEU A 334 16.66 -12.43 -2.22
CA LEU A 334 17.72 -13.10 -1.46
C LEU A 334 19.05 -12.38 -1.63
N GLU A 335 19.44 -12.07 -2.87
CA GLU A 335 20.68 -11.35 -3.19
C GLU A 335 20.71 -9.94 -2.60
N ALA A 336 19.55 -9.27 -2.54
CA ALA A 336 19.48 -7.91 -2.03
C ALA A 336 19.65 -7.80 -0.51
N MET A 337 19.39 -8.88 0.23
CA MET A 337 19.43 -8.92 1.69
C MET A 337 20.75 -9.48 2.20
N SER A 338 21.33 -8.82 3.21
CA SER A 338 22.49 -9.39 3.90
C SER A 338 22.09 -10.55 4.82
N ASP A 339 23.04 -11.43 5.15
CA ASP A 339 22.82 -12.54 6.10
C ASP A 339 22.18 -12.06 7.42
N ALA A 340 22.64 -10.91 7.94
CA ALA A 340 22.08 -10.32 9.16
C ALA A 340 20.61 -9.89 8.98
N GLN A 341 20.24 -9.37 7.80
CA GLN A 341 18.87 -9.01 7.47
C GLN A 341 17.99 -10.25 7.28
N LEU A 342 18.50 -11.31 6.67
CA LEU A 342 17.79 -12.59 6.51
C LEU A 342 17.53 -13.23 7.88
N ILE A 343 18.53 -13.32 8.75
CA ILE A 343 18.39 -13.84 10.12
C ILE A 343 17.37 -13.01 10.91
N SER A 344 17.44 -11.69 10.83
CA SER A 344 16.50 -10.81 11.54
C SER A 344 15.08 -10.95 11.02
N SER A 345 14.90 -11.07 9.70
CA SER A 345 13.60 -11.24 9.06
C SER A 345 12.98 -12.59 9.42
N ASN A 346 13.79 -13.66 9.48
CA ASN A 346 13.34 -14.98 9.92
C ASN A 346 12.81 -14.95 11.37
N ARG A 347 13.55 -14.31 12.29
CA ARG A 347 13.06 -14.12 13.67
C ARG A 347 11.75 -13.34 13.72
N ALA A 348 11.60 -12.32 12.87
CA ALA A 348 10.36 -11.55 12.76
C ALA A 348 9.21 -12.41 12.23
N PHE A 349 9.43 -13.30 11.26
CA PHE A 349 8.42 -14.25 10.78
C PHE A 349 7.98 -15.20 11.88
N HIS A 350 8.91 -15.85 12.57
CA HIS A 350 8.58 -16.75 13.69
C HIS A 350 7.75 -16.05 14.77
N SER A 351 8.10 -14.81 15.11
CA SER A 351 7.34 -14.02 16.08
C SER A 351 5.92 -13.70 15.60
N ALA A 352 5.77 -13.36 14.30
CA ALA A 352 4.46 -13.12 13.69
C ALA A 352 3.59 -14.39 13.64
N VAL A 353 4.17 -15.52 13.24
CA VAL A 353 3.50 -16.84 13.21
C VAL A 353 3.02 -17.21 14.60
N LYS A 354 3.87 -17.07 15.61
CA LYS A 354 3.49 -17.34 17.01
C LYS A 354 2.28 -16.50 17.43
N ALA A 355 2.31 -15.19 17.19
CA ALA A 355 1.19 -14.31 17.55
C ALA A 355 -0.11 -14.64 16.80
N ALA A 356 -0.01 -14.99 15.52
CA ALA A 356 -1.14 -15.44 14.71
C ALA A 356 -1.76 -16.76 15.24
N LEU A 357 -0.93 -17.71 15.67
CA LEU A 357 -1.37 -18.96 16.29
C LEU A 357 -2.00 -18.74 17.66
N ASP A 358 -1.36 -17.93 18.52
CA ASP A 358 -1.87 -17.58 19.85
C ASP A 358 -3.28 -16.94 19.72
N TYR A 359 -3.47 -16.03 18.77
CA TYR A 359 -4.76 -15.44 18.45
C TYR A 359 -5.80 -16.48 17.97
N ALA A 360 -5.44 -17.33 17.01
CA ALA A 360 -6.35 -18.31 16.45
C ALA A 360 -6.80 -19.36 17.48
N GLU A 361 -5.91 -19.76 18.40
CA GLU A 361 -6.25 -20.63 19.52
C GLU A 361 -7.20 -19.96 20.51
N ALA A 362 -6.96 -18.69 20.85
CA ALA A 362 -7.82 -17.94 21.75
C ALA A 362 -9.22 -17.76 21.15
N LEU A 363 -9.32 -17.40 19.87
CA LEU A 363 -10.60 -17.28 19.17
C LEU A 363 -11.33 -18.62 19.09
N ARG A 364 -10.61 -19.73 18.85
CA ARG A 364 -11.20 -21.08 18.87
C ARG A 364 -11.78 -21.41 20.25
N ALA A 365 -11.09 -21.04 21.32
CA ALA A 365 -11.54 -21.26 22.70
C ALA A 365 -12.79 -20.42 23.03
N GLU A 366 -12.84 -19.16 22.60
CA GLU A 366 -14.01 -18.29 22.75
C GLU A 366 -15.24 -18.84 22.01
N VAL A 367 -15.08 -19.21 20.73
CA VAL A 367 -16.16 -19.82 19.94
C VAL A 367 -16.66 -21.12 20.58
N ALA A 368 -15.76 -21.92 21.18
CA ALA A 368 -16.15 -23.13 21.89
C ALA A 368 -16.92 -22.82 23.19
N ALA A 369 -16.55 -21.77 23.93
CA ALA A 369 -17.25 -21.33 25.13
C ALA A 369 -18.68 -20.85 24.82
N ILE A 370 -18.84 -19.99 23.81
CA ILE A 370 -20.16 -19.50 23.35
C ILE A 370 -21.08 -20.69 22.99
N ARG A 371 -20.56 -21.67 22.26
CA ARG A 371 -21.31 -22.89 21.90
C ARG A 371 -21.74 -23.73 23.11
N GLN A 372 -20.97 -23.73 24.20
CA GLN A 372 -21.34 -24.44 25.43
C GLN A 372 -22.44 -23.72 26.20
N GLU A 373 -22.44 -22.38 26.20
CA GLU A 373 -23.46 -21.56 26.86
C GLU A 373 -24.82 -21.61 26.13
N ASP A 374 -24.81 -21.64 24.79
CA ASP A 374 -26.03 -21.62 23.95
C ASP A 374 -26.72 -22.99 23.76
N ALA A 375 -26.16 -24.06 24.34
CA ALA A 375 -26.52 -25.45 24.06
C ALA A 375 -28.00 -25.87 24.26
N PRO A 376 -28.85 -25.21 25.08
CA PRO A 376 -30.24 -25.66 25.22
C PRO A 376 -31.31 -24.88 24.42
N SER A 377 -31.03 -23.75 23.76
CA SER A 377 -32.14 -22.86 23.31
C SER A 377 -32.19 -22.37 21.85
N ALA A 378 -31.18 -22.58 20.99
CA ALA A 378 -31.19 -21.97 19.66
C ALA A 378 -30.78 -22.92 18.53
N ALA A 379 -31.76 -23.61 17.94
CA ALA A 379 -31.62 -24.27 16.63
C ALA A 379 -31.75 -23.29 15.44
N HIS A 380 -31.79 -21.98 15.70
CA HIS A 380 -31.99 -20.97 14.68
C HIS A 380 -30.72 -20.11 14.50
N GLU A 381 -30.12 -20.28 13.33
CA GLU A 381 -29.30 -19.28 12.63
C GLU A 381 -28.01 -18.84 13.35
N SER A 382 -27.15 -19.81 13.67
CA SER A 382 -25.70 -19.57 13.70
C SER A 382 -25.20 -19.35 12.26
N GLU A 383 -25.65 -18.30 11.58
CA GLU A 383 -24.89 -17.72 10.47
C GLU A 383 -23.55 -17.28 11.05
N GLY A 384 -22.53 -18.10 10.79
CA GLY A 384 -21.25 -18.03 11.47
C GLY A 384 -20.68 -16.62 11.45
N MET A 385 -20.51 -16.02 12.63
CA MET A 385 -19.67 -14.83 12.79
C MET A 385 -18.24 -15.22 12.43
N ALA A 386 -17.91 -15.18 11.14
CA ALA A 386 -16.54 -15.24 10.70
C ALA A 386 -15.87 -13.95 11.17
N HIS A 387 -15.01 -14.06 12.17
CA HIS A 387 -14.27 -12.92 12.69
C HIS A 387 -13.46 -12.29 11.55
N PRO A 388 -13.55 -10.97 11.29
CA PRO A 388 -13.02 -10.33 10.08
C PRO A 388 -11.50 -10.49 9.93
N LEU A 389 -10.78 -10.66 11.04
CA LEU A 389 -9.32 -10.85 11.06
C LEU A 389 -8.87 -12.30 10.77
N LEU A 390 -9.78 -13.27 10.80
CA LEU A 390 -9.37 -14.68 10.72
C LEU A 390 -8.94 -15.08 9.30
N LEU A 391 -9.55 -14.49 8.28
CA LEU A 391 -9.19 -14.76 6.88
C LEU A 391 -7.74 -14.35 6.55
N PRO A 392 -7.29 -13.11 6.83
CA PRO A 392 -5.88 -12.75 6.66
C PRO A 392 -4.91 -13.63 7.46
N ILE A 393 -5.30 -14.06 8.65
CA ILE A 393 -4.46 -14.92 9.51
C ILE A 393 -4.34 -16.32 8.94
N ALA A 394 -5.46 -16.89 8.48
CA ALA A 394 -5.47 -18.21 7.85
C ALA A 394 -4.61 -18.21 6.58
N ARG A 395 -4.70 -17.16 5.76
CA ARG A 395 -3.85 -16.98 4.58
C ARG A 395 -2.37 -16.90 4.93
N PHE A 396 -2.00 -16.05 5.89
CA PHE A 396 -0.62 -15.92 6.33
C PHE A 396 -0.05 -17.23 6.88
N LEU A 397 -0.79 -17.92 7.76
CA LEU A 397 -0.38 -19.22 8.30
C LEU A 397 -0.26 -20.28 7.19
N SER A 398 -1.17 -20.28 6.21
CA SER A 398 -1.08 -21.19 5.06
C SER A 398 0.17 -20.96 4.23
N ALA A 399 0.53 -19.69 3.97
CA ALA A 399 1.73 -19.32 3.23
C ALA A 399 3.00 -19.71 3.99
N TRP A 400 2.99 -19.60 5.32
CA TRP A 400 4.09 -20.07 6.17
C TRP A 400 4.20 -21.60 6.19
N MET A 401 3.09 -22.33 6.34
CA MET A 401 3.10 -23.81 6.36
C MET A 401 3.55 -24.42 5.03
N ALA A 402 3.36 -23.71 3.92
CA ALA A 402 3.83 -24.11 2.61
C ALA A 402 5.36 -24.01 2.46
N GLN A 403 6.05 -23.34 3.39
CA GLN A 403 7.51 -23.18 3.31
C GLN A 403 8.23 -24.49 3.64
N PRO A 404 9.30 -24.85 2.89
CA PRO A 404 10.11 -26.03 3.18
C PRO A 404 10.72 -26.03 4.60
N SER A 405 11.00 -24.85 5.14
CA SER A 405 11.59 -24.63 6.48
C SER A 405 10.56 -24.67 7.63
N ALA A 406 9.26 -24.64 7.33
CA ALA A 406 8.23 -24.63 8.38
C ALA A 406 8.29 -25.84 9.33
N PRO A 407 8.56 -27.08 8.88
CA PRO A 407 8.68 -28.25 9.75
C PRO A 407 9.84 -28.18 10.76
N ASP A 408 10.88 -27.38 10.51
CA ASP A 408 12.00 -27.21 11.45
C ASP A 408 11.54 -26.53 12.75
N ALA A 409 10.46 -25.76 12.66
CA ALA A 409 9.77 -25.13 13.77
C ALA A 409 8.69 -26.05 14.38
N THR A 410 9.04 -27.32 14.65
CA THR A 410 8.13 -28.42 15.06
C THR A 410 6.95 -27.99 15.93
N GLN A 411 7.20 -27.27 17.04
CA GLN A 411 6.14 -26.80 17.94
C GLN A 411 5.11 -25.87 17.27
N LEU A 412 5.55 -24.90 16.46
CA LEU A 412 4.64 -23.97 15.78
C LEU A 412 3.90 -24.68 14.65
N TYR A 413 4.58 -25.61 13.97
CA TYR A 413 4.01 -26.36 12.85
C TYR A 413 2.89 -27.30 13.33
N ASP A 414 3.13 -28.03 14.43
CA ASP A 414 2.14 -28.91 15.06
C ASP A 414 0.91 -28.12 15.54
N ARG A 415 1.13 -26.94 16.15
CA ARG A 415 0.05 -26.03 16.54
C ARG A 415 -0.77 -25.59 15.33
N ALA A 416 -0.11 -25.18 14.25
CA ALA A 416 -0.78 -24.77 13.02
C ALA A 416 -1.61 -25.90 12.41
N ILE A 417 -1.06 -27.13 12.35
CA ILE A 417 -1.80 -28.33 11.91
C ILE A 417 -3.05 -28.55 12.77
N SER A 418 -2.93 -28.45 14.10
CA SER A 418 -4.05 -28.64 15.02
C SER A 418 -5.19 -27.62 14.84
N LEU A 419 -4.88 -26.44 14.27
CA LEU A 419 -5.83 -25.37 14.00
C LEU A 419 -6.44 -25.44 12.59
N LEU A 420 -5.88 -26.25 11.67
CA LEU A 420 -6.37 -26.35 10.29
C LEU A 420 -7.88 -26.59 10.18
N PRO A 421 -8.51 -27.52 10.95
CA PRO A 421 -9.95 -27.72 10.85
C PRO A 421 -10.73 -26.46 11.22
N PHE A 422 -10.35 -25.78 12.30
CA PHE A 422 -10.97 -24.55 12.75
C PHE A 422 -10.82 -23.41 11.72
N LEU A 423 -9.61 -23.22 11.18
CA LEU A 423 -9.35 -22.18 10.17
C LEU A 423 -10.12 -22.45 8.88
N ARG A 424 -10.22 -23.70 8.44
CA ARG A 424 -11.01 -24.09 7.26
C ARG A 424 -12.50 -23.83 7.45
N ASP A 425 -13.06 -24.28 8.58
CA ASP A 425 -14.50 -24.10 8.87
C ASP A 425 -14.86 -22.61 8.93
N ALA A 426 -14.04 -21.81 9.61
CA ALA A 426 -14.31 -20.40 9.81
C ALA A 426 -14.07 -19.53 8.56
N THR A 427 -13.42 -20.07 7.54
CA THR A 427 -13.18 -19.38 6.25
C THR A 427 -13.93 -20.02 5.08
N ALA A 428 -14.73 -21.06 5.32
CA ALA A 428 -15.46 -21.80 4.30
C ALA A 428 -16.45 -20.95 3.49
N SER A 429 -16.91 -19.82 4.02
CA SER A 429 -17.78 -18.87 3.31
C SER A 429 -17.05 -18.06 2.23
N VAL A 430 -15.72 -18.06 2.21
CA VAL A 430 -14.85 -17.29 1.29
C VAL A 430 -14.21 -18.20 0.22
N ALA A 431 -14.76 -19.41 0.02
CA ALA A 431 -14.17 -20.60 -0.63
C ALA A 431 -13.78 -20.52 -2.13
N ALA A 432 -13.57 -19.35 -2.72
CA ALA A 432 -13.15 -19.22 -4.11
C ALA A 432 -11.62 -19.06 -4.34
N GLU A 433 -10.80 -19.05 -3.28
CA GLU A 433 -9.38 -18.68 -3.39
C GLU A 433 -8.41 -19.88 -3.25
N ALA A 434 -7.34 -19.87 -4.06
CA ALA A 434 -6.34 -20.95 -4.21
C ALA A 434 -5.58 -21.35 -2.92
N TRP A 435 -5.56 -20.50 -1.89
CA TRP A 435 -4.94 -20.83 -0.60
C TRP A 435 -5.77 -21.84 0.21
N VAL A 436 -7.07 -21.94 -0.05
CA VAL A 436 -7.93 -22.98 0.57
C VAL A 436 -7.47 -24.37 0.13
N ASP A 437 -7.03 -24.53 -1.11
CA ASP A 437 -6.46 -25.78 -1.60
C ASP A 437 -5.12 -26.10 -0.95
N HIS A 438 -4.30 -25.09 -0.66
CA HIS A 438 -3.07 -25.27 0.12
C HIS A 438 -3.39 -25.73 1.55
N LEU A 439 -4.37 -25.11 2.22
CA LEU A 439 -4.79 -25.61 3.52
C LEU A 439 -5.23 -27.07 3.46
N ARG A 440 -5.88 -27.52 2.37
CA ARG A 440 -6.34 -28.91 2.18
C ARG A 440 -5.18 -29.90 2.06
N THR A 441 -4.12 -29.57 1.32
CA THR A 441 -2.97 -30.47 1.09
C THR A 441 -2.14 -30.73 2.35
N HIS A 442 -2.06 -29.77 3.26
CA HIS A 442 -1.31 -29.90 4.53
C HIS A 442 -2.04 -30.70 5.63
N GLY A 443 -3.25 -31.18 5.38
CA GLY A 443 -3.95 -32.09 6.29
C GLY A 443 -3.32 -33.47 6.32
N ARG A 444 -2.14 -33.63 6.94
CA ARG A 444 -1.66 -34.97 7.32
C ARG A 444 -2.60 -35.54 8.39
N VAL A 445 -3.06 -36.77 8.20
CA VAL A 445 -3.56 -37.58 9.31
C VAL A 445 -2.43 -37.66 10.33
N PRO A 446 -2.63 -37.30 11.61
CA PRO A 446 -1.58 -37.35 12.62
C PRO A 446 -0.98 -38.77 12.60
N SER A 447 0.29 -38.85 12.20
CA SER A 447 1.04 -40.10 12.22
C SER A 447 1.24 -40.45 13.69
N ASN A 448 0.47 -41.43 14.16
CA ASN A 448 0.74 -42.05 15.45
C ASN A 448 2.12 -42.74 15.37
N ALA A 449 3.10 -42.13 16.03
CA ALA A 449 4.23 -42.74 16.75
C ALA A 449 5.12 -43.85 16.12
N GLU A 450 4.98 -44.28 14.87
CA GLU A 450 5.74 -45.45 14.36
C GLU A 450 6.90 -45.16 13.39
N GLU A 451 7.12 -43.92 12.95
CA GLU A 451 8.11 -43.65 11.89
C GLU A 451 9.49 -43.22 12.42
N SER A 452 10.12 -44.10 13.21
CA SER A 452 11.51 -43.92 13.71
C SER A 452 12.57 -44.74 12.93
N ALA A 453 12.27 -45.22 11.71
CA ALA A 453 13.16 -46.18 11.02
C ALA A 453 13.22 -46.07 9.49
N ARG A 454 13.27 -44.85 8.92
CA ARG A 454 13.58 -44.69 7.49
C ARG A 454 14.89 -43.93 7.28
N VAL A 455 15.82 -44.61 6.61
CA VAL A 455 17.12 -44.10 6.15
C VAL A 455 16.90 -43.15 4.96
N PRO A 456 17.53 -41.96 4.93
CA PRO A 456 17.34 -41.00 3.84
C PRO A 456 18.08 -41.45 2.57
N PRO A 457 17.52 -41.19 1.36
CA PRO A 457 18.22 -41.41 0.10
C PRO A 457 19.30 -40.36 -0.14
N ALA A 458 20.34 -40.72 -0.89
CA ALA A 458 21.48 -39.88 -1.21
C ALA A 458 21.10 -38.67 -2.09
N THR A 459 21.57 -37.48 -1.69
CA THR A 459 21.36 -36.19 -2.35
C THR A 459 22.25 -36.03 -3.60
N PRO A 460 21.74 -35.47 -4.71
CA PRO A 460 22.57 -34.91 -5.78
C PRO A 460 23.09 -33.50 -5.39
N VAL A 461 24.10 -33.03 -6.15
CA VAL A 461 24.90 -31.81 -5.93
C VAL A 461 24.04 -30.55 -5.97
N SER A 462 24.34 -29.65 -5.03
CA SER A 462 23.48 -28.61 -4.42
C SER A 462 23.19 -27.35 -5.24
N ASP A 463 21.91 -27.00 -5.33
CA ASP A 463 21.44 -25.62 -5.22
C ASP A 463 21.23 -25.33 -3.72
N GLU A 464 21.93 -24.35 -3.18
CA GLU A 464 21.90 -24.03 -1.74
C GLU A 464 20.56 -23.35 -1.40
N THR A 465 19.68 -24.05 -0.68
CA THR A 465 18.39 -23.49 -0.25
C THR A 465 18.58 -22.56 0.96
N MET A 466 17.60 -21.70 1.27
CA MET A 466 17.62 -20.89 2.51
C MET A 466 17.76 -21.76 3.77
N ALA A 467 17.24 -22.98 3.77
CA ALA A 467 17.42 -23.94 4.87
C ALA A 467 18.88 -24.39 5.01
N ASP A 468 19.59 -24.59 3.90
CA ASP A 468 21.02 -24.91 3.88
C ASP A 468 21.88 -23.71 4.35
N LEU A 469 21.56 -22.51 3.86
CA LEU A 469 22.16 -21.25 4.32
C LEU A 469 21.93 -21.03 5.82
N PHE A 470 20.74 -21.31 6.35
CA PHE A 470 20.44 -21.20 7.79
C PHE A 470 21.18 -22.25 8.62
N THR A 471 21.28 -23.49 8.14
CA THR A 471 22.05 -24.56 8.79
C THR A 471 23.53 -24.20 8.84
N ARG A 472 24.03 -23.46 7.84
CA ARG A 472 25.41 -22.96 7.77
C ARG A 472 25.67 -21.70 8.61
N LEU A 473 24.73 -20.76 8.64
CA LEU A 473 24.87 -19.44 9.27
C LEU A 473 24.45 -19.40 10.74
N MET A 474 23.64 -20.35 11.20
CA MET A 474 23.42 -20.56 12.63
C MET A 474 24.73 -21.09 13.23
N PRO A 475 25.35 -20.39 14.20
CA PRO A 475 26.45 -20.99 14.92
C PRO A 475 25.88 -22.20 15.67
N HIS A 476 26.18 -23.39 15.18
CA HIS A 476 26.34 -24.56 16.04
C HIS A 476 27.60 -24.31 16.87
N ASP A 477 27.57 -23.27 17.71
CA ASP A 477 28.55 -23.08 18.74
C ASP A 477 28.06 -23.94 19.92
N PRO A 478 28.62 -25.15 20.10
CA PRO A 478 28.24 -26.01 21.20
C PRO A 478 28.50 -25.33 22.55
N GLU A 479 29.41 -24.35 22.62
CA GLU A 479 29.67 -23.58 23.83
C GLU A 479 28.54 -22.60 24.13
N ALA A 480 27.99 -21.91 23.12
CA ALA A 480 26.83 -21.03 23.29
C ALA A 480 25.57 -21.83 23.70
N GLN A 481 25.35 -23.01 23.12
CA GLN A 481 24.25 -23.90 23.51
C GLN A 481 24.44 -24.46 24.94
N ALA A 482 25.67 -24.85 25.29
CA ALA A 482 26.01 -25.29 26.64
C ALA A 482 25.86 -24.15 27.67
N ALA A 483 26.25 -22.93 27.33
CA ALA A 483 26.10 -21.75 28.18
C ALA A 483 24.63 -21.39 28.41
N MET A 484 23.79 -21.50 27.37
CA MET A 484 22.35 -21.23 27.48
C MET A 484 21.64 -22.32 28.30
N ALA A 485 22.06 -23.59 28.16
CA ALA A 485 21.58 -24.70 29.00
C ALA A 485 22.01 -24.56 30.47
N GLN A 486 23.25 -24.14 30.74
CA GLN A 486 23.74 -23.87 32.10
C GLN A 486 23.02 -22.68 32.74
N TRP A 487 22.77 -21.61 31.98
CA TRP A 487 21.99 -20.47 32.45
C TRP A 487 20.55 -20.85 32.79
N ALA A 488 19.90 -21.66 31.95
CA ALA A 488 18.54 -22.16 32.20
C ALA A 488 18.47 -23.06 33.45
N GLN A 489 19.47 -23.93 33.66
CA GLN A 489 19.58 -24.75 34.88
C GLN A 489 19.80 -23.89 36.13
N SER A 490 20.65 -22.86 36.05
CA SER A 490 20.92 -21.93 37.16
C SER A 490 19.65 -21.15 37.57
N ASN A 491 18.87 -20.69 36.60
CA ASN A 491 17.59 -20.01 36.85
C ASN A 491 16.52 -20.93 37.41
N ALA A 492 16.45 -22.19 36.94
CA ALA A 492 15.53 -23.17 37.50
C ALA A 492 15.88 -23.51 38.97
N ALA A 493 17.17 -23.58 39.31
CA ALA A 493 17.63 -23.78 40.69
C ALA A 493 17.34 -22.57 41.59
N ALA A 494 17.52 -21.34 41.08
CA ALA A 494 17.24 -20.11 41.82
C ALA A 494 15.74 -19.93 42.12
N ASN A 495 14.86 -20.32 41.19
CA ASN A 495 13.41 -20.20 41.35
C ASN A 495 12.77 -21.37 42.11
N GLY A 496 13.49 -22.48 42.32
CA GLY A 496 13.04 -23.64 43.10
C GLY A 496 13.26 -23.53 44.61
N ALA A 497 14.03 -22.54 45.07
CA ALA A 497 14.27 -22.29 46.50
C ALA A 497 13.25 -21.26 47.04
N GLY A 498 11.99 -21.67 47.16
CA GLY A 498 11.00 -20.93 47.93
C GLY A 498 11.31 -21.01 49.44
N PRO A 499 11.07 -19.95 50.23
CA PRO A 499 11.36 -19.97 51.66
C PRO A 499 10.43 -20.96 52.37
N SER A 500 11.04 -21.93 53.05
CA SER A 500 10.41 -22.90 53.96
C SER A 500 9.75 -22.25 55.16
#